data_AF-A0A6J1NVI3-F1
#
_entry.id   AF-A0A6J1NVI3-F1
#
_cell.length_a   1.000
_cell.length_b   1.000
_cell.length_c   1.000
_cell.angle_alpha   90.00
_cell.angle_beta   90.00
_cell.angle_gamma   90.00
#
_symmetry.space_group_name_H-M   'P 1'
#
loop_
_entity.id
_entity.type
_entity.pdbx_description
1 polymer ?
#
loop_
_entity_poly.entity_id
_entity_poly.type
_entity_poly.pdbx_seq_one_letter_code
_entity_poly.pdbx_strand_id
1 'polypeptide(L)'
;MTFLIKDVRNWITYDSSNDSKSDDFCGPKAFSEPESLAISNYVRKNKDNLKFYFAFHAYGQKIIVPYSDRVRHLDNFSEMENYGKQAILKMYKSYNVKYDVGTIYDTYGYRSSGDSVSWVKKAYNVKYALMFLLRDDGTYGYAIPPSMILPTCKEMLVGVLEVMTVRHRHVARELFSAVADTRPFCMLVVFNVFFFGIKSL
;
A
#
# COMPACT_ATOMS: atom_id res chain seq x y z
N MET A 1 -3.46 12.89 11.74
CA MET A 1 -4.71 12.29 12.27
C MET A 1 -4.83 10.86 11.74
N THR A 2 -4.19 9.92 12.45
CA THR A 2 -4.23 8.50 12.10
C THR A 2 -5.43 7.89 12.82
N PHE A 3 -6.40 7.35 12.08
CA PHE A 3 -7.44 6.48 12.63
C PHE A 3 -6.80 5.23 13.24
N LEU A 4 -6.35 5.35 14.49
CA LEU A 4 -5.83 4.26 15.30
C LEU A 4 -6.99 3.31 15.64
N ILE A 5 -7.14 2.23 14.89
CA ILE A 5 -8.03 1.12 15.25
C ILE A 5 -7.13 0.09 15.93
N LYS A 6 -7.24 0.05 17.26
CA LYS A 6 -6.14 -0.21 18.18
C LYS A 6 -5.89 -1.73 18.37
N ASP A 7 -4.73 -2.23 17.93
CA ASP A 7 -4.27 -3.60 18.23
C ASP A 7 -4.09 -3.81 19.74
N VAL A 8 -4.74 -4.84 20.29
CA VAL A 8 -4.83 -5.12 21.73
C VAL A 8 -3.47 -5.53 22.33
N ARG A 9 -2.54 -6.07 21.53
CA ARG A 9 -1.30 -6.66 22.06
C ARG A 9 -0.09 -5.72 22.18
N ASN A 10 -0.09 -4.58 21.48
CA ASN A 10 1.03 -3.61 21.49
C ASN A 10 0.54 -2.16 21.74
N TRP A 11 -0.53 -2.00 22.51
CA TRP A 11 -1.10 -0.69 22.85
C TRP A 11 -0.09 0.15 23.66
N ILE A 12 0.07 1.43 23.29
CA ILE A 12 1.02 2.41 23.90
C ILE A 12 2.49 1.99 23.78
N THR A 13 2.86 1.12 22.83
CA THR A 13 4.25 0.66 22.76
C THR A 13 5.11 1.53 21.86
N TYR A 14 4.59 1.99 20.72
CA TYR A 14 5.34 2.77 19.74
C TYR A 14 4.49 3.89 19.16
N ASP A 15 5.07 5.09 19.08
CA ASP A 15 4.47 6.30 18.48
C ASP A 15 3.02 6.53 18.93
N SER A 16 2.83 6.52 20.25
CA SER A 16 1.52 6.56 20.89
C SER A 16 1.68 7.09 22.32
N SER A 17 0.76 7.94 22.76
CA SER A 17 0.85 8.64 24.04
C SER A 17 -0.29 8.30 25.00
N ASN A 18 -0.02 8.33 26.30
CA ASN A 18 -1.04 8.28 27.36
C ASN A 18 -1.43 9.68 27.87
N ASP A 19 -0.80 10.74 27.36
CA ASP A 19 -1.19 12.12 27.65
C ASP A 19 -2.37 12.52 26.77
N SER A 20 -3.50 12.85 27.40
CA SER A 20 -4.72 13.27 26.69
C SER A 20 -4.57 14.57 25.88
N LYS A 21 -3.48 15.30 26.08
CA LYS A 21 -3.16 16.53 25.32
C LYS A 21 -2.26 16.28 24.12
N SER A 22 -1.73 15.07 23.97
CA SER A 22 -0.89 14.69 22.84
C SER A 22 -1.75 14.43 21.60
N ASP A 23 -1.25 14.85 20.43
CA ASP A 23 -1.89 14.55 19.13
C ASP A 23 -1.99 13.03 18.86
N ASP A 24 -1.11 12.24 19.47
CA ASP A 24 -1.05 10.78 19.36
C ASP A 24 -1.62 10.08 20.61
N PHE A 25 -2.51 10.76 21.34
CA PHE A 25 -3.19 10.17 22.48
C PHE A 25 -3.97 8.91 22.09
N CYS A 26 -3.63 7.81 22.76
CA CYS A 26 -4.13 6.48 22.42
C CYS A 26 -5.50 6.15 23.04
N GLY A 27 -6.13 7.08 23.76
CA GLY A 27 -7.35 6.85 24.55
C GLY A 27 -7.07 6.08 25.85
N PRO A 28 -8.08 5.86 26.71
CA PRO A 28 -7.92 5.13 27.97
C PRO A 28 -7.81 3.61 27.83
N LYS A 29 -8.22 3.03 26.68
CA LYS A 29 -8.10 1.61 26.35
C LYS A 29 -8.28 1.37 24.84
N ALA A 30 -7.93 0.17 24.36
CA ALA A 30 -8.24 -0.23 22.99
C ALA A 30 -9.76 -0.13 22.71
N PHE A 31 -10.11 0.45 21.55
CA PHE A 31 -11.49 0.70 21.13
C PHE A 31 -12.32 1.58 22.10
N SER A 32 -11.66 2.50 22.83
CA SER A 32 -12.34 3.50 23.68
C SER A 32 -13.21 4.47 22.88
N GLU A 33 -12.78 4.87 21.68
CA GLU A 33 -13.49 5.85 20.87
C GLU A 33 -14.69 5.19 20.18
N PRO A 34 -15.88 5.82 20.20
CA PRO A 34 -17.09 5.24 19.63
C PRO A 34 -16.94 4.89 18.14
N GLU A 35 -16.18 5.68 17.37
CA GLU A 35 -15.89 5.45 15.95
C GLU A 35 -15.04 4.18 15.77
N SER A 36 -13.96 4.05 16.55
CA SER A 36 -13.08 2.89 16.51
C SER A 36 -13.81 1.62 16.96
N LEU A 37 -14.71 1.74 17.95
CA LEU A 37 -15.55 0.66 18.43
C LEU A 37 -16.53 0.20 17.34
N ALA A 38 -17.19 1.14 16.65
CA ALA A 38 -18.12 0.84 15.56
C ALA A 38 -17.43 0.07 14.42
N ILE A 39 -16.26 0.52 13.97
CA ILE A 39 -15.48 -0.18 12.95
C ILE A 39 -15.05 -1.56 13.45
N SER A 40 -14.60 -1.66 14.71
CA SER A 40 -14.18 -2.94 15.28
C SER A 40 -15.31 -3.97 15.31
N ASN A 41 -16.53 -3.52 15.62
CA ASN A 41 -17.72 -4.36 15.66
C ASN A 41 -18.12 -4.79 14.26
N TYR A 42 -18.06 -3.90 13.28
CA TYR A 42 -18.31 -4.24 11.88
C TYR A 42 -17.32 -5.29 11.36
N VAL A 43 -16.02 -5.08 11.59
CA VAL A 43 -14.99 -6.05 11.18
C VAL A 43 -15.19 -7.38 11.89
N ARG A 44 -15.43 -7.39 13.21
CA ARG A 44 -15.65 -8.62 13.98
C ARG A 44 -16.86 -9.41 13.48
N LYS A 45 -17.94 -8.71 13.13
CA LYS A 45 -19.17 -9.32 12.59
C LYS A 45 -18.97 -9.92 11.19
N ASN A 46 -18.11 -9.32 10.37
CA ASN A 46 -17.91 -9.71 8.97
C ASN A 46 -16.58 -10.42 8.69
N LYS A 47 -15.80 -10.77 9.72
CA LYS A 47 -14.43 -11.27 9.62
C LYS A 47 -14.25 -12.44 8.65
N ASP A 48 -15.22 -13.35 8.57
CA ASP A 48 -15.14 -14.55 7.73
C ASP A 48 -15.26 -14.21 6.22
N ASN A 49 -15.92 -13.10 5.91
CA ASN A 49 -16.15 -12.58 4.55
C ASN A 49 -15.21 -11.42 4.18
N LEU A 50 -14.47 -10.87 5.14
CA LEU A 50 -13.60 -9.71 4.93
C LEU A 50 -12.30 -10.12 4.22
N LYS A 51 -12.23 -9.93 2.89
CA LYS A 51 -11.06 -10.28 2.07
C LYS A 51 -10.04 -9.15 1.92
N PHE A 52 -10.54 -7.91 1.83
CA PHE A 52 -9.73 -6.71 1.65
C PHE A 52 -10.03 -5.72 2.77
N TYR A 53 -8.99 -5.04 3.24
CA TYR A 53 -9.10 -3.92 4.16
C TYR A 53 -8.19 -2.79 3.70
N PHE A 54 -8.77 -1.64 3.37
CA PHE A 54 -8.03 -0.46 2.94
C PHE A 54 -8.32 0.69 3.90
N ALA A 55 -7.26 1.24 4.49
CA ALA A 55 -7.33 2.49 5.23
C ALA A 55 -6.78 3.63 4.37
N PHE A 56 -7.44 4.76 4.33
CA PHE A 56 -7.03 5.92 3.54
C PHE A 56 -6.70 7.09 4.46
N HIS A 57 -5.54 7.68 4.25
CA HIS A 57 -5.04 8.84 4.97
C HIS A 57 -4.38 9.79 3.98
N ALA A 58 -4.10 11.00 4.44
CA ALA A 58 -3.16 11.92 3.80
C ALA A 58 -2.16 12.36 4.88
N TYR A 59 -0.94 12.79 4.56
CA TYR A 59 -0.31 12.82 3.24
C TYR A 59 0.94 11.92 3.26
N GLY A 60 1.65 11.81 2.14
CA GLY A 60 2.95 11.15 2.09
C GLY A 60 3.24 10.36 0.82
N GLN A 61 2.24 10.19 -0.06
CA GLN A 61 2.35 9.44 -1.31
C GLN A 61 2.97 8.04 -1.11
N LYS A 62 2.37 7.23 -0.24
CA LYS A 62 2.86 5.89 0.11
C LYS A 62 1.73 4.89 0.19
N ILE A 63 2.04 3.63 -0.08
CA ILE A 63 1.21 2.48 0.30
C ILE A 63 1.93 1.73 1.41
N ILE A 64 1.34 1.71 2.61
CA ILE A 64 1.90 1.03 3.76
C ILE A 64 1.35 -0.39 3.84
N VAL A 65 2.29 -1.34 3.95
CA VAL A 65 2.03 -2.76 4.19
C VAL A 65 2.26 -3.05 5.67
N PRO A 66 1.34 -3.75 6.37
CA PRO A 66 1.57 -4.17 7.74
C PRO A 66 2.84 -5.04 7.91
N TYR A 67 3.48 -5.04 9.08
CA TYR A 67 3.02 -4.42 10.34
C TYR A 67 3.81 -3.14 10.65
N SER A 68 3.14 -2.17 11.27
CA SER A 68 3.76 -0.88 11.65
C SER A 68 4.58 -0.95 12.94
N ASP A 69 4.32 -1.94 13.80
CA ASP A 69 4.86 -2.04 15.16
C ASP A 69 6.24 -2.71 15.25
N ARG A 70 6.87 -3.03 14.11
CA ARG A 70 8.10 -3.81 14.04
C ARG A 70 8.95 -3.45 12.84
N VAL A 71 10.23 -3.79 12.93
CA VAL A 71 11.21 -3.62 11.84
C VAL A 71 11.15 -4.78 10.84
N ARG A 72 10.94 -6.00 11.34
CA ARG A 72 11.00 -7.22 10.52
C ARG A 72 9.72 -7.40 9.70
N HIS A 73 9.88 -7.62 8.39
CA HIS A 73 8.80 -8.05 7.50
C HIS A 73 8.24 -9.43 7.90
N LEU A 74 6.93 -9.60 7.84
CA LEU A 74 6.24 -10.84 8.26
C LEU A 74 5.14 -11.24 7.28
N ASP A 75 4.66 -12.47 7.46
CA ASP A 75 3.54 -13.06 6.72
C ASP A 75 3.74 -12.93 5.20
N ASN A 76 2.76 -12.38 4.49
CA ASN A 76 2.80 -12.17 3.05
C ASN A 76 3.30 -10.76 2.65
N PHE A 77 4.24 -10.16 3.42
CA PHE A 77 4.78 -8.84 3.12
C PHE A 77 5.26 -8.71 1.66
N SER A 78 6.11 -9.62 1.17
CA SER A 78 6.66 -9.53 -0.19
C SER A 78 5.58 -9.60 -1.28
N GLU A 79 4.50 -10.33 -1.05
CA GLU A 79 3.35 -10.38 -1.96
C GLU A 79 2.60 -9.04 -1.98
N MET A 80 2.33 -8.49 -0.79
CA MET A 80 1.63 -7.20 -0.65
C MET A 80 2.45 -6.03 -1.15
N GLU A 81 3.75 -6.02 -0.88
CA GLU A 81 4.68 -5.01 -1.40
C GLU A 81 4.68 -5.04 -2.93
N ASN A 82 4.71 -6.23 -3.53
CA ASN A 82 4.62 -6.40 -4.97
C ASN A 82 3.28 -5.90 -5.56
N TYR A 83 2.15 -6.15 -4.90
CA TYR A 83 0.85 -5.59 -5.33
C TYR A 83 0.80 -4.07 -5.17
N GLY A 84 1.37 -3.52 -4.09
CA GLY A 84 1.54 -2.09 -3.93
C GLY A 84 2.37 -1.51 -5.08
N LYS A 85 3.49 -2.15 -5.44
CA LYS A 85 4.35 -1.72 -6.56
C LYS A 85 3.60 -1.68 -7.89
N GLN A 86 2.77 -2.69 -8.17
CA GLN A 86 1.90 -2.68 -9.36
C GLN A 86 0.91 -1.52 -9.34
N ALA A 87 0.28 -1.27 -8.18
CA ALA A 87 -0.68 -0.20 -8.00
C ALA A 87 -0.04 1.19 -8.24
N ILE A 88 1.10 1.48 -7.61
CA ILE A 88 1.76 2.78 -7.76
C ILE A 88 2.29 3.01 -9.18
N LEU A 89 2.69 1.96 -9.91
CA LEU A 89 3.05 2.08 -11.33
C LEU A 89 1.83 2.45 -12.18
N LYS A 90 0.66 1.90 -11.85
CA LYS A 90 -0.59 2.23 -12.56
C LYS A 90 -1.05 3.66 -12.22
N MET A 91 -0.98 4.05 -10.95
CA MET A 91 -1.25 5.42 -10.49
C MET A 91 -0.34 6.44 -11.18
N TYR A 92 0.96 6.14 -11.24
CA TYR A 92 1.95 6.97 -11.90
C TYR A 92 1.62 7.17 -13.39
N LYS A 93 1.18 6.13 -14.10
CA LYS A 93 0.76 6.26 -15.51
C LYS A 93 -0.48 7.16 -15.70
N SER A 94 -1.33 7.31 -14.68
CA SER A 94 -2.54 8.13 -14.77
C SER A 94 -2.27 9.60 -14.53
N TYR A 95 -1.41 9.95 -13.57
CA TYR A 95 -1.23 11.34 -13.13
C TYR A 95 0.22 11.78 -12.88
N ASN A 96 1.20 10.95 -13.24
CA ASN A 96 2.64 11.22 -13.09
C ASN A 96 3.08 11.54 -11.65
N VAL A 97 2.37 11.03 -10.65
CA VAL A 97 2.74 11.16 -9.24
C VAL A 97 3.37 9.87 -8.73
N LYS A 98 4.55 10.02 -8.12
CA LYS A 98 5.32 8.91 -7.58
C LYS A 98 4.87 8.62 -6.17
N TYR A 99 4.56 7.36 -5.92
CA TYR A 99 4.28 6.83 -4.60
C TYR A 99 5.34 5.77 -4.26
N ASP A 100 5.60 5.55 -2.98
CA ASP A 100 6.46 4.46 -2.49
C ASP A 100 5.65 3.38 -1.77
N VAL A 101 6.25 2.21 -1.54
CA VAL A 101 5.61 1.07 -0.85
C VAL A 101 6.57 0.46 0.15
N GLY A 102 6.06 0.13 1.34
CA GLY A 102 6.82 -0.54 2.39
C GLY A 102 6.05 -0.62 3.70
N THR A 103 6.68 -1.08 4.78
CA THR A 103 6.16 -0.88 6.13
C THR A 103 6.37 0.58 6.59
N ILE A 104 5.73 0.99 7.69
CA ILE A 104 6.03 2.31 8.30
C ILE A 104 7.53 2.44 8.58
N TYR A 105 8.19 1.37 9.03
CA TYR A 105 9.63 1.40 9.28
C TYR A 105 10.45 1.55 7.99
N ASP A 106 10.08 0.86 6.91
CA ASP A 106 10.80 0.98 5.63
C ASP A 106 10.69 2.41 5.05
N THR A 107 9.52 3.03 5.19
CA THR A 107 9.23 4.31 4.53
C THR A 107 9.51 5.54 5.40
N TYR A 108 9.50 5.40 6.72
CA TYR A 108 9.68 6.51 7.67
C TYR A 108 10.71 6.26 8.77
N GLY A 109 11.23 5.03 8.92
CA GLY A 109 12.28 4.72 9.90
C GLY A 109 11.82 4.63 11.36
N TYR A 110 10.51 4.72 11.63
CA TYR A 110 9.95 4.55 12.98
C TYR A 110 8.93 3.41 13.03
N ARG A 111 8.51 3.05 14.24
CA ARG A 111 7.45 2.06 14.47
C ARG A 111 6.25 2.77 15.05
N SER A 112 5.06 2.33 14.66
CA SER A 112 3.79 2.82 15.20
C SER A 112 2.93 1.66 15.66
N SER A 113 2.13 1.90 16.70
CA SER A 113 1.24 0.91 17.28
C SER A 113 -0.20 1.39 17.26
N GLY A 114 -1.14 0.44 17.19
CA GLY A 114 -2.57 0.77 17.22
C GLY A 114 -3.17 1.15 15.86
N ASP A 115 -2.45 0.95 14.75
CA ASP A 115 -3.01 1.16 13.42
C ASP A 115 -4.00 0.06 13.02
N SER A 116 -4.99 0.46 12.24
CA SER A 116 -6.11 -0.38 11.87
C SER A 116 -5.77 -1.55 10.96
N VAL A 117 -4.83 -1.34 10.05
CA VAL A 117 -4.47 -2.30 9.02
C VAL A 117 -3.71 -3.47 9.65
N SER A 118 -2.77 -3.16 10.53
CA SER A 118 -2.07 -4.13 11.37
C SER A 118 -3.03 -4.89 12.29
N TRP A 119 -3.99 -4.21 12.93
CA TRP A 119 -4.98 -4.87 13.78
C TRP A 119 -5.84 -5.88 13.01
N VAL A 120 -6.44 -5.47 11.89
CA VAL A 120 -7.32 -6.36 11.09
C VAL A 120 -6.54 -7.57 10.59
N LYS A 121 -5.31 -7.36 10.11
CA LYS A 121 -4.43 -8.44 9.66
C LYS A 121 -4.10 -9.40 10.80
N LYS A 122 -3.64 -8.89 11.94
CA LYS A 122 -3.20 -9.71 13.08
C LYS A 122 -4.34 -10.44 13.78
N ALA A 123 -5.50 -9.80 13.93
CA ALA A 123 -6.62 -10.34 14.70
C ALA A 123 -7.48 -11.31 13.88
N TYR A 124 -7.60 -11.11 12.57
CA TYR A 124 -8.53 -11.87 11.73
C TYR A 124 -7.89 -12.46 10.46
N ASN A 125 -6.57 -12.39 10.33
CA ASN A 125 -5.81 -12.96 9.20
C ASN A 125 -6.30 -12.45 7.83
N VAL A 126 -6.73 -11.19 7.75
CA VAL A 126 -7.11 -10.58 6.46
C VAL A 126 -5.85 -10.41 5.62
N LYS A 127 -5.79 -11.18 4.54
CA LYS A 127 -4.60 -11.29 3.69
C LYS A 127 -4.25 -9.97 3.01
N TYR A 128 -5.24 -9.29 2.44
CA TYR A 128 -5.07 -8.07 1.65
C TYR A 128 -5.44 -6.84 2.47
N ALA A 129 -4.52 -6.39 3.32
CA ALA A 129 -4.68 -5.22 4.16
C ALA A 129 -3.59 -4.18 3.83
N LEU A 130 -3.98 -2.96 3.44
CA LEU A 130 -3.05 -1.87 3.08
C LEU A 130 -3.55 -0.53 3.62
N MET A 131 -2.62 0.39 3.85
CA MET A 131 -2.92 1.81 4.09
C MET A 131 -2.45 2.63 2.90
N PHE A 132 -3.27 3.54 2.41
CA PHE A 132 -2.89 4.53 1.41
C PHE A 132 -2.67 5.87 2.09
N LEU A 133 -1.44 6.38 2.03
CA LEU A 133 -1.10 7.76 2.33
C LEU A 133 -1.13 8.53 1.01
N LEU A 134 -2.19 9.28 0.79
CA LEU A 134 -2.47 9.99 -0.45
C LEU A 134 -1.57 11.24 -0.60
N ARG A 135 -1.88 12.06 -1.60
CA ARG A 135 -1.14 13.30 -1.86
C ARG A 135 -1.16 14.24 -0.64
N ASP A 136 -0.15 15.08 -0.52
CA ASP A 136 1.04 15.22 -1.37
C ASP A 136 2.32 14.73 -0.68
N ASP A 137 3.48 15.24 -1.07
CA ASP A 137 4.80 14.96 -0.50
C ASP A 137 5.18 15.89 0.66
N GLY A 138 4.25 16.73 1.13
CA GLY A 138 4.46 17.73 2.18
C GLY A 138 4.46 19.17 1.68
N THR A 139 4.34 19.41 0.37
CA THR A 139 4.24 20.77 -0.20
C THR A 139 3.06 21.56 0.39
N TYR A 140 1.89 20.92 0.48
CA TYR A 140 0.65 21.42 1.08
C TYR A 140 0.25 20.60 2.31
N GLY A 141 0.72 19.35 2.40
CA GLY A 141 0.43 18.45 3.51
C GLY A 141 -1.07 18.15 3.61
N TYR A 142 -1.68 18.51 4.74
CA TYR A 142 -3.12 18.31 4.97
C TYR A 142 -4.01 19.35 4.25
N ALA A 143 -3.44 20.46 3.79
CA ALA A 143 -4.17 21.59 3.20
C ALA A 143 -4.07 21.59 1.66
N ILE A 144 -4.26 20.43 1.02
CA ILE A 144 -4.15 20.31 -0.43
C ILE A 144 -5.17 21.22 -1.16
N PRO A 145 -4.82 21.82 -2.31
CA PRO A 145 -5.75 22.65 -3.08
C PRO A 145 -6.96 21.85 -3.56
N PRO A 146 -8.17 22.45 -3.62
CA PRO A 146 -9.37 21.76 -4.11
C PRO A 146 -9.23 21.16 -5.53
N SER A 147 -8.40 21.79 -6.38
CA SER A 147 -8.10 21.30 -7.73
C SER A 147 -7.38 19.95 -7.75
N MET A 148 -6.72 19.56 -6.65
CA MET A 148 -6.02 18.27 -6.51
C MET A 148 -6.91 17.15 -5.97
N ILE A 149 -8.11 17.44 -5.46
CA ILE A 149 -9.01 16.44 -4.87
C ILE A 149 -9.39 15.38 -5.91
N LEU A 150 -9.98 15.81 -7.04
CA LEU A 150 -10.45 14.89 -8.07
C LEU A 150 -9.32 14.05 -8.71
N PRO A 151 -8.16 14.62 -9.07
CA PRO A 151 -6.99 13.83 -9.49
C PRO A 151 -6.56 12.78 -8.45
N THR A 152 -6.50 13.16 -7.17
CA THR A 152 -6.11 12.25 -6.07
C THR A 152 -7.11 11.10 -5.90
N CYS A 153 -8.41 11.38 -6.01
CA CYS A 153 -9.44 10.33 -5.96
C CYS A 153 -9.33 9.35 -7.15
N LYS A 154 -9.10 9.88 -8.36
CA LYS A 154 -9.02 9.06 -9.58
C LYS A 154 -7.77 8.17 -9.59
N GLU A 155 -6.61 8.69 -9.19
CA GLU A 155 -5.41 7.86 -9.08
C GLU A 155 -5.55 6.79 -7.99
N MET A 156 -6.08 7.15 -6.82
CA MET A 156 -6.28 6.22 -5.72
C MET A 156 -7.21 5.07 -6.12
N LEU A 157 -8.32 5.38 -6.80
CA LEU A 157 -9.24 4.36 -7.29
C LEU A 157 -8.55 3.38 -8.26
N VAL A 158 -7.71 3.90 -9.17
CA VAL A 158 -6.92 3.07 -10.08
C VAL A 158 -5.98 2.13 -9.31
N GLY A 159 -5.31 2.64 -8.27
CA GLY A 159 -4.44 1.83 -7.41
C GLY A 159 -5.20 0.74 -6.65
N VAL A 160 -6.34 1.08 -6.05
CA VAL A 160 -7.21 0.12 -5.34
C VAL A 160 -7.68 -0.99 -6.27
N LEU A 161 -8.16 -0.64 -7.47
CA LEU A 161 -8.60 -1.61 -8.46
C LEU A 161 -7.45 -2.55 -8.88
N GLU A 162 -6.24 -2.03 -9.08
CA GLU A 162 -5.08 -2.86 -9.41
C GLU A 162 -4.81 -3.89 -8.30
N VAL A 163 -4.80 -3.48 -7.03
CA VAL A 163 -4.63 -4.40 -5.89
C VAL A 163 -5.75 -5.45 -5.85
N MET A 164 -7.00 -5.04 -6.10
CA MET A 164 -8.16 -5.94 -6.07
C MET A 164 -8.18 -6.96 -7.21
N THR A 165 -7.52 -6.68 -8.34
CA THR A 165 -7.49 -7.61 -9.48
C THR A 165 -6.51 -8.78 -9.34
N VAL A 166 -5.79 -8.88 -8.20
CA VAL A 166 -4.90 -9.98 -7.76
C VAL A 166 -4.25 -10.74 -8.93
N ARG A 167 -3.15 -10.19 -9.47
CA ARG A 167 -2.37 -10.82 -10.53
C ARG A 167 -0.98 -11.16 -10.01
N HIS A 168 -0.61 -12.44 -10.03
CA HIS A 168 0.76 -12.87 -9.73
C HIS A 168 1.71 -12.43 -10.84
N ARG A 169 2.32 -11.25 -10.68
CA ARG A 169 3.38 -10.70 -11.52
C ARG A 169 4.44 -10.12 -10.61
N HIS A 170 5.72 -10.38 -10.87
CA HIS A 170 6.80 -9.79 -10.09
C HIS A 170 7.22 -8.44 -10.69
N VAL A 171 7.32 -7.41 -9.85
CA VAL A 171 7.81 -6.08 -10.23
C VAL A 171 9.17 -5.84 -9.58
N ALA A 172 10.09 -5.20 -10.32
CA ALA A 172 11.43 -4.87 -9.83
C ALA A 172 11.40 -3.97 -8.58
N ARG A 173 12.47 -4.05 -7.76
CA ARG A 173 12.59 -3.32 -6.48
C ARG A 173 12.79 -1.81 -6.68
N GLU A 174 13.45 -1.43 -7.77
CA GLU A 174 13.75 -0.07 -8.18
C GLU A 174 12.76 0.37 -9.28
N LEU A 175 11.67 1.05 -8.91
CA LEU A 175 10.58 1.36 -9.84
C LEU A 175 10.85 2.60 -10.71
N PHE A 176 11.55 3.58 -10.14
CA PHE A 176 11.71 4.91 -10.74
C PHE A 176 13.17 5.30 -10.96
N SER A 177 14.13 4.42 -10.70
CA SER A 177 15.51 4.66 -11.12
C SER A 177 15.66 4.25 -12.58
N ALA A 178 16.05 5.21 -13.41
CA ALA A 178 16.47 4.93 -14.77
C ALA A 178 17.89 4.33 -14.72
N VAL A 179 18.00 3.05 -14.39
CA VAL A 179 19.12 2.27 -14.94
C VAL A 179 18.65 1.79 -16.30
N ALA A 180 19.12 2.47 -17.34
CA ALA A 180 19.10 1.93 -18.68
C ALA A 180 19.89 0.60 -18.64
N ASP A 181 19.18 -0.51 -18.45
CA ASP A 181 19.75 -1.84 -18.59
C ASP A 181 19.96 -2.06 -20.10
N THR A 182 21.02 -1.47 -20.65
CA THR A 182 21.54 -1.79 -21.98
C THR A 182 22.22 -3.16 -21.93
N ARG A 183 21.48 -4.20 -21.55
CA ARG A 183 21.87 -5.55 -21.94
C ARG A 183 21.48 -5.69 -23.40
N PRO A 184 22.42 -6.02 -24.31
CA PRO A 184 22.06 -6.32 -25.68
C PRO A 184 21.15 -7.54 -25.66
N PHE A 185 19.84 -7.32 -25.76
CA PHE A 185 18.87 -8.39 -25.94
C PHE A 185 19.00 -8.85 -27.39
N CYS A 186 19.88 -9.82 -27.62
CA CYS A 186 20.05 -10.44 -28.93
C CYS A 186 18.83 -11.33 -29.20
N MET A 187 17.83 -10.78 -29.89
CA MET A 187 16.67 -11.53 -30.37
C MET A 187 17.07 -12.20 -31.70
N LEU A 188 17.48 -13.46 -31.64
CA LEU A 188 17.70 -14.27 -32.86
C LEU A 188 16.33 -14.63 -33.45
N VAL A 189 15.89 -13.88 -34.46
CA VAL A 189 14.71 -14.24 -35.26
C VAL A 189 15.17 -15.09 -36.44
N VAL A 190 14.95 -16.40 -36.38
CA VAL A 190 15.23 -17.32 -37.49
C VAL A 190 14.03 -17.31 -38.44
N PHE A 191 14.15 -16.60 -39.56
CA PHE A 191 13.23 -16.78 -40.69
C PHE A 191 13.67 -17.98 -41.53
N ASN A 192 12.97 -19.11 -41.39
CA ASN A 192 13.07 -20.20 -42.35
C ASN A 192 12.23 -19.85 -43.58
N VAL A 193 12.88 -19.35 -44.63
CA VAL A 193 12.25 -19.20 -45.96
C VAL A 193 12.54 -20.48 -46.74
N PHE A 194 11.55 -21.36 -46.85
CA PHE A 194 11.58 -22.47 -47.80
C PHE A 194 11.35 -21.93 -49.22
N PHE A 195 12.42 -21.75 -49.99
CA PHE A 195 12.32 -21.62 -51.44
C PHE A 195 12.19 -23.02 -52.06
N PHE A 196 10.96 -23.43 -52.39
CA PHE A 196 10.76 -24.48 -53.39
C PHE A 196 10.97 -23.86 -54.77
N GLY A 197 12.16 -24.10 -55.34
CA GLY A 197 12.47 -23.74 -56.72
C GLY A 197 11.64 -24.59 -57.68
N ILE A 198 10.67 -23.96 -58.36
CA ILE A 198 10.06 -24.51 -59.57
C ILE A 198 11.10 -24.38 -60.68
N LYS A 199 11.62 -25.51 -61.16
CA LYS A 199 12.49 -25.58 -62.34
C LYS A 199 11.67 -25.25 -63.60
N SER A 200 12.18 -24.35 -64.43
CA SER A 200 11.74 -24.20 -65.82
C SER A 200 12.71 -24.92 -66.76
N LEU A 201 12.24 -26.01 -67.37
CA LEU A 201 12.40 -26.44 -68.77
C LEU A 201 11.71 -27.79 -68.96
#